data_AF-A0A7W1H736-F1
#
_entry.id   AF-A0A7W1H736-F1
#
_cell.length_a   1.000
_cell.length_b   1.000
_cell.length_c   1.000
_cell.angle_alpha   90.00
_cell.angle_beta   90.00
_cell.angle_gamma   90.00
#
_symmetry.space_group_name_H-M   'P 1'
#
loop_
_entity.id
_entity.type
_entity.pdbx_description
1 polymer ?
#
loop_
_entity_poly.entity_id
_entity_poly.type
_entity_poly.pdbx_seq_one_letter_code
_entity_poly.pdbx_strand_id
1 'polypeptide(L)'
;ARRWVLRQQKEADLIEELSAREWEVLGLAAPGLSNPQIAETLHLSESTIKFHLQNIFRKLAVTNRTEAARYFYQHQPRSGSFPNLSD
;
A
#
# COMPACT_ATOMS: atom_id res chain seq x y z
N ALA A 1 -31.38 2.28 -3.35
CA ALA A 1 -30.73 0.96 -3.43
C ALA A 1 -29.44 0.94 -4.29
N ARG A 2 -28.57 1.98 -4.25
CA ARG A 2 -27.32 2.01 -5.05
C ARG A 2 -26.15 2.73 -4.33
N ARG A 3 -26.10 2.67 -3.00
CA ARG A 3 -24.99 3.27 -2.21
C ARG A 3 -23.84 2.29 -1.93
N TRP A 4 -24.10 0.98 -2.02
CA TRP A 4 -23.11 -0.05 -1.65
C TRP A 4 -22.18 -0.45 -2.80
N VAL A 5 -22.61 -0.31 -4.06
CA VAL A 5 -21.79 -0.68 -5.23
C VAL A 5 -20.60 0.28 -5.42
N LEU A 6 -20.78 1.59 -5.17
CA LEU A 6 -19.74 2.60 -5.38
C LEU A 6 -18.55 2.47 -4.42
N ARG A 7 -18.75 1.95 -3.21
CA ARG A 7 -17.67 1.77 -2.24
C ARG A 7 -16.76 0.61 -2.63
N GLN A 8 -17.38 -0.51 -3.03
CA GLN A 8 -16.66 -1.71 -3.42
C GLN A 8 -15.90 -1.54 -4.74
N GLN A 9 -16.46 -0.78 -5.69
CA GLN A 9 -15.77 -0.47 -6.94
C GLN A 9 -14.53 0.39 -6.68
N LYS A 10 -14.68 1.46 -5.87
CA LYS A 10 -13.58 2.36 -5.52
C LYS A 10 -12.49 1.65 -4.71
N GLU A 11 -12.85 0.71 -3.83
CA GLU A 11 -11.89 -0.11 -3.08
C GLU A 11 -11.09 -1.05 -4.00
N ALA A 12 -11.72 -1.64 -5.02
CA ALA A 12 -11.01 -2.47 -6.00
C ALA A 12 -10.07 -1.64 -6.90
N ASP A 13 -10.51 -0.46 -7.34
CA ASP A 13 -9.68 0.45 -8.16
C ASP A 13 -8.43 0.92 -7.38
N LEU A 14 -8.56 1.18 -6.07
CA LEU A 14 -7.43 1.55 -5.21
C LEU A 14 -6.39 0.42 -5.02
N ILE A 15 -6.80 -0.85 -5.16
CA ILE A 15 -5.87 -2.00 -5.14
C ILE A 15 -5.05 -2.01 -6.43
N GLU A 16 -5.64 -1.61 -7.56
CA GLU A 16 -4.97 -1.51 -8.86
C GLU A 16 -4.10 -0.25 -9.02
N GLU A 17 -4.25 0.76 -8.13
CA GLU A 17 -3.51 2.03 -8.24
C GLU A 17 -2.08 2.01 -7.67
N LEU A 18 -1.77 1.12 -6.72
CA LEU A 18 -0.43 1.03 -6.16
C LEU A 18 0.49 0.25 -7.10
N SER A 19 1.67 0.80 -7.38
CA SER A 19 2.74 0.09 -8.07
C SER A 19 3.28 -1.07 -7.21
N ALA A 20 3.96 -2.03 -7.84
CA ALA A 20 4.58 -3.15 -7.14
C ALA A 20 5.48 -2.68 -5.97
N ARG A 21 6.29 -1.64 -6.22
CA ARG A 21 7.16 -1.05 -5.19
C ARG A 21 6.39 -0.41 -4.03
N GLU A 22 5.25 0.20 -4.32
CA GLU A 22 4.38 0.78 -3.29
C GLU A 22 3.70 -0.32 -2.46
N TRP A 23 3.34 -1.45 -3.08
CA TRP A 23 2.85 -2.63 -2.38
C TRP A 23 3.90 -3.23 -1.45
N GLU A 24 5.15 -3.37 -1.89
CA GLU A 24 6.26 -3.82 -1.04
C GLU A 24 6.44 -2.91 0.19
N VAL A 25 6.52 -1.60 -0.04
CA VAL A 25 6.67 -0.61 1.04
C VAL A 25 5.49 -0.66 2.00
N LEU A 26 4.26 -0.74 1.49
CA LEU A 26 3.06 -0.84 2.32
C LEU A 26 3.03 -2.14 3.12
N GLY A 27 3.44 -3.27 2.52
CA GLY A 27 3.49 -4.57 3.16
C GLY A 27 4.53 -4.66 4.29
N LEU A 28 5.63 -3.92 4.20
CA LEU A 28 6.59 -3.78 5.30
C LEU A 28 6.12 -2.74 6.33
N ALA A 29 5.39 -1.71 5.90
CA ALA A 29 4.91 -0.67 6.79
C ALA A 29 3.75 -1.12 7.69
N ALA A 30 2.82 -1.92 7.16
CA ALA A 30 1.64 -2.41 7.87
C ALA A 30 1.94 -3.23 9.15
N PRO A 31 2.98 -4.09 9.21
CA PRO A 31 3.40 -4.78 10.44
C PRO A 31 4.24 -3.90 11.40
N GLY A 32 4.57 -2.67 11.02
CA GLY A 32 5.17 -1.68 11.93
C GLY A 32 6.65 -1.37 11.71
N LEU A 33 7.29 -1.81 10.62
CA LEU A 33 8.72 -1.51 10.37
C LEU A 33 8.95 0.00 10.17
N SER A 34 9.87 0.60 10.93
CA SER A 34 10.25 1.99 10.75
C SER A 34 10.82 2.27 9.36
N ASN A 35 10.79 3.53 8.91
CA ASN A 35 11.32 3.89 7.59
C ASN A 35 12.80 3.48 7.38
N PRO A 36 13.70 3.59 8.39
CA PRO A 36 15.05 3.01 8.30
C PRO A 36 15.06 1.51 8.05
N GLN A 37 14.22 0.74 8.76
CA GLN A 37 14.16 -0.72 8.59
C GLN A 37 13.63 -1.12 7.20
N ILE A 38 12.63 -0.40 6.69
CA ILE A 38 12.11 -0.61 5.33
C ILE A 38 13.19 -0.26 4.29
N ALA A 39 13.90 0.85 4.50
CA ALA A 39 14.98 1.30 3.63
C ALA A 39 16.11 0.26 3.56
N GLU A 40 16.51 -0.29 4.71
CA GLU A 40 17.48 -1.38 4.80
C GLU A 40 16.98 -2.64 4.07
N THR A 41 15.73 -3.05 4.32
CA THR A 41 15.11 -4.25 3.72
C THR A 41 15.03 -4.16 2.19
N LEU A 42 14.74 -2.97 1.65
CA LEU A 42 14.56 -2.75 0.21
C LEU A 42 15.81 -2.20 -0.50
N HIS A 43 16.93 -2.04 0.22
CA HIS A 43 18.17 -1.41 -0.24
C HIS A 43 17.95 -0.02 -0.86
N LEU A 44 17.17 0.82 -0.18
CA LEU A 44 16.84 2.19 -0.58
C LEU A 44 17.24 3.20 0.49
N SER A 45 17.12 4.48 0.17
CA SER A 45 17.26 5.54 1.17
C SER A 45 15.97 5.77 1.95
N GLU A 46 16.07 6.25 3.20
CA GLU A 46 14.89 6.64 4.00
C GLU A 46 14.02 7.70 3.33
N SER A 47 14.62 8.63 2.58
CA SER A 47 13.88 9.67 1.84
C SER A 47 13.05 9.06 0.70
N THR A 48 13.60 8.05 0.02
CA THR A 48 12.85 7.26 -0.97
C THR A 48 11.66 6.56 -0.32
N ILE A 49 11.83 5.96 0.86
CA ILE A 49 10.71 5.33 1.60
C ILE A 49 9.66 6.37 1.99
N LYS A 50 10.07 7.55 2.50
CA LYS A 50 9.13 8.65 2.81
C LYS A 50 8.34 9.07 1.57
N PHE A 51 8.98 9.17 0.41
CA PHE A 51 8.32 9.48 -0.85
C PHE A 51 7.29 8.42 -1.25
N HIS A 52 7.65 7.12 -1.18
CA HIS A 52 6.69 6.04 -1.45
C HIS A 52 5.49 6.09 -0.50
N LEU A 53 5.72 6.28 0.81
CA LEU A 53 4.63 6.38 1.79
C LEU A 53 3.70 7.58 1.51
N GLN A 54 4.24 8.74 1.11
CA GLN A 54 3.42 9.88 0.73
C GLN A 54 2.55 9.58 -0.51
N ASN A 55 3.11 8.91 -1.52
CA ASN A 55 2.35 8.52 -2.70
C ASN A 55 1.27 7.48 -2.37
N ILE A 56 1.59 6.49 -1.53
CA ILE A 56 0.64 5.49 -1.04
C ILE A 56 -0.51 6.19 -0.32
N PHE A 57 -0.24 7.11 0.60
CA PHE A 57 -1.29 7.82 1.34
C PHE A 57 -2.20 8.62 0.42
N ARG A 58 -1.61 9.31 -0.57
CA ARG A 58 -2.36 10.05 -1.59
C ARG A 58 -3.26 9.14 -2.43
N LYS A 59 -2.72 8.03 -2.92
CA LYS A 59 -3.46 7.08 -3.76
C LYS A 59 -4.61 6.44 -2.97
N LEU A 60 -4.32 5.90 -1.79
CA LEU A 60 -5.31 5.27 -0.92
C LEU A 60 -6.32 6.25 -0.28
N ALA A 61 -6.14 7.56 -0.50
CA ALA A 61 -6.91 8.62 0.16
C ALA A 61 -6.95 8.48 1.69
N VAL A 62 -5.82 8.10 2.29
CA VAL A 62 -5.62 7.98 3.73
C VAL A 62 -4.65 9.06 4.22
N THR A 63 -4.72 9.38 5.51
CA THR A 63 -3.95 10.48 6.09
C THR A 63 -2.72 10.02 6.87
N ASN A 64 -2.71 8.75 7.27
CA ASN A 64 -1.69 8.24 8.17
C ASN A 64 -1.40 6.76 7.93
N ARG A 65 -0.30 6.34 8.56
CA ARG A 65 0.23 4.99 8.49
C ARG A 65 -0.72 3.94 9.04
N THR A 66 -1.48 4.25 10.08
CA THR A 66 -2.44 3.32 10.70
C THR A 66 -3.60 3.04 9.76
N GLU A 67 -4.14 4.06 9.09
CA GLU A 67 -5.17 3.92 8.07
C GLU A 67 -4.67 3.10 6.87
N ALA A 68 -3.43 3.36 6.42
CA ALA A 68 -2.79 2.59 5.35
C ALA A 68 -2.59 1.11 5.76
N ALA A 69 -2.14 0.85 6.99
CA ALA A 69 -2.00 -0.50 7.52
C ALA A 69 -3.35 -1.22 7.56
N ARG A 70 -4.41 -0.56 8.03
CA ARG A 70 -5.77 -1.10 8.03
C ARG A 70 -6.22 -1.43 6.61
N TYR A 71 -5.95 -0.56 5.64
CA TYR A 71 -6.25 -0.80 4.23
C TYR A 71 -5.53 -2.07 3.73
N PHE A 72 -4.23 -2.20 4.03
CA PHE A 72 -3.44 -3.37 3.67
C PHE A 72 -4.06 -4.67 4.20
N TYR A 73 -4.44 -4.73 5.48
CA TYR A 73 -5.04 -5.93 6.07
C TYR A 73 -6.44 -6.26 5.51
N GLN A 74 -7.22 -5.26 5.10
CA GLN A 74 -8.54 -5.45 4.51
C GLN A 74 -8.47 -5.96 3.07
N HIS A 75 -7.43 -5.58 2.35
CA HIS A 75 -7.29 -5.82 0.91
C HIS A 75 -6.02 -6.62 0.60
N GLN A 76 -5.54 -7.44 1.55
CA GLN A 76 -4.38 -8.28 1.28
C GLN A 76 -4.68 -9.10 0.02
N PRO A 77 -3.80 -9.07 -1.00
CA PRO A 77 -3.94 -9.99 -2.10
C PRO A 77 -3.96 -11.38 -1.49
N ARG A 78 -5.04 -12.13 -1.74
CA ARG A 78 -5.20 -13.49 -1.23
C ARG A 78 -4.02 -14.30 -1.74
N SER A 79 -3.00 -14.44 -0.90
CA SER A 79 -1.85 -15.32 -1.03
C SER A 79 -1.31 -15.48 -2.47
N GLY A 80 -0.33 -14.65 -2.84
CA GLY A 80 0.62 -14.99 -3.93
C GLY A 80 0.47 -14.22 -5.24
N SER A 81 -0.54 -13.37 -5.40
CA SER A 81 -0.66 -12.52 -6.59
C SER A 81 -0.45 -11.06 -6.20
N PHE A 82 0.81 -10.63 -6.13
CA PHE A 82 1.06 -9.19 -6.32
C PHE A 82 0.74 -8.92 -7.79
N PRO A 83 -0.31 -8.15 -8.10
CA PRO A 83 -0.53 -7.74 -9.47
C PRO A 83 0.72 -6.95 -9.87
N ASN A 84 1.45 -7.47 -10.86
CA ASN A 84 2.66 -6.90 -11.45
C ASN A 84 4.04 -7.27 -10.83
N LEU A 85 4.21 -8.48 -10.30
CA LEU A 85 5.55 -9.09 -10.07
C LEU A 85 6.08 -9.87 -11.31
N SER A 86 5.62 -9.51 -12.51
CA SER A 86 6.18 -10.05 -13.76
C SER A 86 6.90 -8.94 -14.49
N ASP A 87 8.19 -9.18 -14.70
CA ASP A 87 9.27 -8.37 -15.30
C ASP A 87 10.07 -7.44 -14.37
#